data_AF-A0A1G0L5X7-F1
#
_entry.id   AF-A0A1G0L5X7-F1
#
_cell.length_a   1.000
_cell.length_b   1.000
_cell.length_c   1.000
_cell.angle_alpha   90.00
_cell.angle_beta   90.00
_cell.angle_gamma   90.00
#
_symmetry.space_group_name_H-M   'P 1'
#
loop_
_entity.id
_entity.type
_entity.pdbx_description
1 polymer ?
#
loop_
_entity_poly.entity_id
_entity_poly.type
_entity_poly.pdbx_seq_one_letter_code
_entity_poly.pdbx_strand_id
1 'polypeptide(L)' 'MTRPPEERHANRALREVLDELVEHVRYLARNVRTMSQQDLEYAEERLEWLADEVWRTALGGTEGGG' A
#
# COMPACT_ATOMS: atom_id res chain seq x y z
N MET A 1 -8.95 -11.07 -26.21
CA MET A 1 -7.57 -10.56 -26.10
C MET A 1 -7.18 -10.56 -24.63
N THR A 2 -6.32 -11.48 -24.24
CA THR A 2 -5.83 -11.62 -22.86
C THR A 2 -4.70 -10.61 -22.63
N ARG A 3 -4.80 -9.74 -21.61
CA ARG A 3 -3.74 -8.77 -21.26
C ARG A 3 -2.37 -9.45 -21.09
N PRO A 4 -1.26 -8.79 -21.47
CA PRO A 4 0.09 -9.28 -21.30
C PRO A 4 0.39 -9.72 -19.85
N PRO A 5 1.25 -10.73 -19.63
CA PRO A 5 1.57 -11.24 -18.29
C PRO A 5 2.10 -10.17 -17.31
N GLU A 6 2.89 -9.22 -17.80
CA GLU A 6 3.48 -8.12 -17.02
C GLU A 6 2.41 -7.18 -16.47
N GLU A 7 1.42 -6.81 -17.30
CA GLU A 7 0.28 -6.01 -16.86
C GLU A 7 -0.55 -6.75 -15.80
N ARG A 8 -0.67 -8.09 -15.89
CA ARG A 8 -1.41 -8.88 -14.90
C ARG A 8 -0.68 -8.92 -13.56
N HIS A 9 0.65 -9.05 -13.59
CA HIS A 9 1.49 -9.03 -12.38
C HIS A 9 1.43 -7.67 -11.70
N ALA A 10 1.59 -6.58 -12.45
CA ALA A 10 1.47 -5.21 -11.93
C ALA A 10 0.09 -4.93 -11.33
N ASN A 11 -0.99 -5.36 -12.00
CA ASN A 11 -2.35 -5.23 -11.46
C ASN A 11 -2.56 -6.06 -10.18
N ARG A 12 -1.89 -7.20 -10.04
CA ARG A 12 -1.95 -8.01 -8.82
C ARG A 12 -1.20 -7.35 -7.68
N ALA A 13 0.05 -6.93 -7.91
CA ALA A 13 0.86 -6.24 -6.91
C ALA A 13 0.17 -4.95 -6.41
N LEU A 14 -0.38 -4.15 -7.34
CA LEU A 14 -1.12 -2.93 -6.98
C LEU A 14 -2.35 -3.25 -6.10
N ARG A 15 -3.04 -4.34 -6.42
CA ARG A 15 -4.19 -4.78 -5.64
C ARG A 15 -3.80 -5.23 -4.24
N GLU A 16 -2.69 -5.95 -4.10
CA GLU A 16 -2.18 -6.40 -2.81
C GLU A 16 -1.82 -5.19 -1.91
N VAL A 17 -1.12 -4.18 -2.44
CA VAL A 17 -0.77 -2.96 -1.68
C VAL A 17 -2.03 -2.15 -1.32
N LEU A 18 -3.00 -2.04 -2.22
CA LEU A 18 -4.27 -1.36 -1.93
C LEU A 18 -5.09 -2.10 -0.87
N ASP A 19 -5.14 -3.42 -0.92
CA ASP A 19 -5.84 -4.23 0.08
C ASP A 19 -5.19 -4.04 1.46
N GLU A 20 -3.85 -3.99 1.53
CA GLU A 20 -3.11 -3.71 2.76
C GLU A 20 -3.39 -2.30 3.32
N LEU A 21 -3.39 -1.27 2.46
CA LEU A 21 -3.76 0.10 2.85
C LEU A 21 -5.17 0.15 3.44
N VAL A 22 -6.14 -0.47 2.77
CA VAL A 22 -7.53 -0.49 3.22
C VAL A 22 -7.67 -1.25 4.55
N GLU A 23 -6.96 -2.35 4.72
CA GLU A 23 -6.94 -3.10 5.98
C GLU A 23 -6.36 -2.25 7.12
N HIS A 24 -5.26 -1.57 6.88
CA HIS A 24 -4.61 -0.72 7.88
C HIS A 24 -5.50 0.46 8.30
N VAL A 25 -6.13 1.15 7.34
CA VAL A 25 -7.09 2.23 7.63
C VAL A 25 -8.28 1.71 8.45
N ARG A 26 -8.81 0.53 8.13
CA ARG A 26 -9.91 -0.09 8.90
C ARG A 26 -9.47 -0.46 10.31
N TYR A 27 -8.24 -0.94 10.48
CA TYR A 27 -7.67 -1.23 11.79
C TYR A 27 -7.55 0.05 12.62
N LEU A 28 -7.01 1.13 12.07
CA LEU A 28 -6.92 2.41 12.76
C LEU A 28 -8.29 2.94 13.13
N ALA A 29 -9.23 2.98 12.19
CA ALA A 29 -10.57 3.50 12.44
C ALA A 29 -11.30 2.78 13.60
N ARG A 30 -10.97 1.50 13.83
CA ARG A 30 -11.52 0.70 14.93
C ARG A 30 -10.79 0.90 16.25
N ASN A 31 -9.48 1.12 16.22
CA ASN A 31 -8.61 1.07 17.40
C ASN A 31 -8.00 2.42 17.81
N VAL A 32 -8.19 3.49 17.04
CA VAL A 32 -7.58 4.82 17.27
C VAL A 32 -7.80 5.36 18.68
N ARG A 33 -8.96 5.06 19.30
CA ARG A 33 -9.30 5.51 20.66
C ARG A 33 -8.56 4.77 21.78
N THR A 34 -7.97 3.62 21.48
CA THR A 34 -7.29 2.74 22.45
C THR A 34 -5.79 2.63 22.20
N MET A 35 -5.30 3.22 21.10
CA MET A 35 -3.88 3.23 20.74
C MET A 35 -3.10 4.26 21.56
N SER A 36 -1.84 3.96 21.85
CA SER A 36 -0.93 4.95 22.42
C SER A 36 -0.53 5.99 21.38
N GLN A 37 0.01 7.13 21.80
CA GLN A 37 0.53 8.14 20.86
C GLN A 37 1.62 7.57 19.95
N GLN A 38 2.53 6.76 20.50
CA GLN A 38 3.58 6.10 19.72
C GLN A 38 3.01 5.15 18.66
N ASP A 39 1.94 4.41 18.99
CA ASP A 39 1.29 3.53 18.02
C ASP A 39 0.57 4.32 16.91
N LEU A 40 0.04 5.51 17.24
CA LEU A 40 -0.58 6.41 16.27
C LEU A 40 0.46 7.01 15.33
N GLU A 41 1.59 7.48 15.84
CA GLU A 41 2.71 7.98 15.04
C GLU A 41 3.22 6.91 14.07
N TYR A 42 3.44 5.69 14.58
CA TYR A 42 3.82 4.56 13.73
C TYR A 42 2.78 4.26 12.65
N ALA A 43 1.50 4.33 13.00
CA ALA A 43 0.42 4.08 12.05
C ALA A 43 0.30 5.18 10.98
N GLU A 44 0.58 6.44 11.33
CA GLU A 44 0.68 7.54 10.37
C GLU A 44 1.83 7.32 9.39
N GLU A 45 3.05 7.03 9.89
CA GLU A 45 4.20 6.69 9.05
C GLU A 45 3.92 5.47 8.14
N ARG A 46 3.19 4.48 8.65
CA ARG A 46 2.81 3.29 7.88
C ARG A 46 1.83 3.63 6.75
N LEU A 47 0.87 4.52 7.00
CA LEU A 47 -0.08 4.97 5.98
C LEU A 47 0.62 5.76 4.88
N GLU A 48 1.55 6.65 5.24
CA GLU A 48 2.35 7.40 4.28
C GLU A 48 3.19 6.46 3.40
N TRP A 49 3.87 5.50 4.02
CA TRP A 49 4.64 4.51 3.27
C TRP A 49 3.78 3.67 2.31
N LEU A 50 2.57 3.24 2.74
CA LEU A 50 1.65 2.49 1.89
C LEU A 50 1.14 3.32 0.71
N ALA A 51 0.87 4.62 0.92
CA ALA A 51 0.48 5.52 -0.16
C ALA A 51 1.59 5.66 -1.21
N ASP A 52 2.85 5.79 -0.77
CA ASP A 52 4.01 5.83 -1.66
C ASP A 52 4.22 4.51 -2.41
N GLU A 53 4.01 3.38 -1.75
CA GLU A 53 4.12 2.05 -2.37
C GLU A 53 3.04 1.84 -3.44
N VAL A 54 1.81 2.35 -3.24
CA VAL A 54 0.77 2.34 -4.27
C VAL A 54 1.25 3.10 -5.50
N TRP A 55 1.84 4.28 -5.33
CA TRP A 55 2.34 5.09 -6.43
C TRP A 55 3.52 4.40 -7.15
N ARG A 56 4.49 3.87 -6.42
CA ARG A 56 5.62 3.11 -6.98
C ARG A 56 5.18 1.88 -7.76
N THR A 57 4.21 1.15 -7.25
CA THR A 57 3.65 -0.05 -7.89
C THR A 57 2.83 0.31 -9.13
N ALA A 58 2.03 1.38 -9.07
CA ALA A 58 1.24 1.86 -10.20
C ALA A 58 2.11 2.36 -11.37
N LEU A 59 3.26 2.96 -11.07
CA LEU A 59 4.25 3.39 -12.06
C LEU A 59 5.12 2.24 -12.60
N GLY A 60 4.94 1.01 -12.11
CA GLY A 60 5.62 -0.17 -12.61
C GLY A 60 7.07 -0.34 -12.15
N GLY A 61 7.47 0.25 -11.02
CA GLY A 61 8.81 0.06 -10.44
C GLY A 61 9.92 0.52 -11.39
N THR A 62 10.05 1.82 -11.63
CA THR A 62 11.09 2.39 -12.49
C THR A 62 12.46 2.49 -11.81
N GLU A 63 12.89 1.47 -11.07
CA GLU A 63 14.27 1.33 -10.60
C GLU A 63 14.73 -0.11 -10.82
N GLY A 64 15.30 -0.35 -11.99
CA GLY A 64 15.80 -1.66 -12.41
C GLY A 64 16.26 -1.66 -13.86
N GLY A 65 17.29 -0.86 -14.18
CA GLY A 65 17.87 -0.84 -15.53
C GLY A 65 18.87 0.30 -15.75
N GLY A 66 20.05 0.20 -15.12
CA GLY A 66 21.23 1.02 -15.36
C GLY A 66 22.47 0.27 -14.94
#